data_AF-A0AAU7FNB5-F1
#
_entry.id   AF-A0AAU7FNB5-F1
#
_cell.length_a   1.000
_cell.length_b   1.000
_cell.length_c   1.000
_cell.angle_alpha   90.00
_cell.angle_beta   90.00
_cell.angle_gamma   90.00
#
_symmetry.space_group_name_H-M   'P 1'
#
loop_
_entity.id
_entity.type
_entity.pdbx_description
1 polymer ?
#
loop_
_entity_poly.entity_id
_entity_poly.type
_entity_poly.pdbx_seq_one_letter_code
_entity_poly.pdbx_strand_id
1 'polypeptide(L)'
;MPSFLAIFTHENITSFFESYKAFGPIVAILLPLIEAFLPFLPLVAFAVANANAFGLWEGFLLTWIGASAGSILVFLLIRKFGQMRMLNFISRHPSIQKLMLWVEKRGFGPLFILLCFPFTPSAAVNVVAGLSRISVWQFSLAALSGKCVMLFIISFIGYDISALVKNPLRSVFAVLVIALLWYVGKRVENRLNIRMSQREDKGGS
;
A
#
# COMPACT_ATOMS: atom_id res chain seq x y z
N MET A 1 31.09 -21.72 -15.74
CA MET A 1 29.88 -21.49 -14.92
C MET A 1 30.32 -21.40 -13.46
N PRO A 2 29.87 -20.43 -12.63
CA PRO A 2 28.68 -19.60 -12.80
C PRO A 2 28.95 -18.07 -12.76
N SER A 3 28.52 -17.34 -13.79
CA SER A 3 28.43 -15.87 -13.83
C SER A 3 27.39 -15.26 -12.87
N PHE A 4 26.71 -16.07 -12.06
CA PHE A 4 25.63 -15.63 -11.19
C PHE A 4 26.12 -14.97 -9.89
N LEU A 5 27.33 -15.31 -9.41
CA LEU A 5 27.91 -14.74 -8.20
C LEU A 5 28.56 -13.37 -8.41
N ALA A 6 28.93 -13.02 -9.65
CA ALA A 6 29.51 -11.70 -9.97
C ALA A 6 28.48 -10.56 -9.90
N ILE A 7 27.18 -10.87 -10.05
CA ILE A 7 26.08 -9.90 -9.88
C ILE A 7 25.90 -9.51 -8.40
N PHE A 8 26.41 -10.30 -7.46
CA PHE A 8 26.30 -10.07 -6.01
C PHE A 8 27.56 -9.48 -5.36
N THR A 9 28.53 -9.01 -6.15
CA THR A 9 29.73 -8.33 -5.61
C THR A 9 29.34 -6.93 -5.11
N HIS A 10 29.85 -6.51 -3.94
CA HIS A 10 29.47 -5.24 -3.28
C HIS A 10 29.48 -4.01 -4.20
N GLU A 11 30.41 -3.95 -5.17
CA GLU A 11 30.56 -2.85 -6.14
C GLU A 11 29.46 -2.80 -7.23
N ASN A 12 28.98 -3.97 -7.68
CA ASN A 12 27.90 -4.07 -8.68
C ASN A 12 26.54 -3.70 -8.08
N ILE A 13 26.33 -4.04 -6.81
CA ILE A 13 25.11 -3.68 -6.09
C ILE A 13 25.07 -2.15 -5.91
N THR A 14 26.17 -1.52 -5.49
CA THR A 14 26.24 -0.05 -5.33
C THR A 14 26.06 0.71 -6.65
N SER A 15 26.61 0.23 -7.76
CA SER A 15 26.44 0.88 -9.08
C SER A 15 25.03 0.69 -9.68
N PHE A 16 24.37 -0.43 -9.36
CA PHE A 16 22.95 -0.64 -9.68
C PHE A 16 22.06 0.33 -8.89
N PHE A 17 22.35 0.54 -7.60
CA PHE A 17 21.66 1.53 -6.76
C PHE A 17 21.98 2.98 -7.17
N GLU A 18 23.19 3.28 -7.64
CA GLU A 18 23.55 4.60 -8.18
C GLU A 18 22.81 4.89 -9.50
N SER A 19 22.73 3.91 -10.41
CA SER A 19 21.92 4.04 -11.63
C SER A 19 20.43 4.15 -11.30
N TYR A 20 19.94 3.42 -10.30
CA TYR A 20 18.56 3.53 -9.81
C TYR A 20 18.26 4.91 -9.21
N LYS A 21 19.22 5.48 -8.46
CA LYS A 21 19.19 6.89 -8.01
C LYS A 21 19.18 7.87 -9.17
N ALA A 22 19.91 7.59 -10.26
CA ALA A 22 19.98 8.45 -11.44
C ALA A 22 18.63 8.52 -12.19
N PHE A 23 17.80 7.47 -12.12
CA PHE A 23 16.42 7.49 -12.62
C PHE A 23 15.46 8.35 -11.76
N GLY A 24 15.90 8.78 -10.58
CA GLY A 24 15.23 9.76 -9.75
C GLY A 24 13.94 9.29 -9.05
N PRO A 25 13.23 10.23 -8.39
CA PRO A 25 12.02 9.95 -7.59
C PRO A 25 10.88 9.30 -8.38
N ILE A 26 10.89 9.45 -9.71
CA ILE A 26 9.85 8.94 -10.60
C ILE A 26 9.85 7.41 -10.60
N VAL A 27 11.02 6.77 -10.71
CA VAL A 27 11.11 5.29 -10.71
C VAL A 27 10.79 4.71 -9.33
N ALA A 28 11.13 5.42 -8.27
CA ALA A 28 10.78 5.06 -6.90
C ALA A 28 9.25 5.00 -6.65
N ILE A 29 8.45 5.78 -7.41
CA ILE A 29 6.99 5.75 -7.39
C ILE A 29 6.44 4.74 -8.40
N LEU A 30 7.01 4.68 -9.60
CA LEU A 30 6.51 3.83 -10.69
C LEU A 30 6.65 2.34 -10.38
N LEU A 31 7.75 1.88 -9.76
CA LEU A 31 7.90 0.45 -9.46
C LEU A 31 6.84 -0.07 -8.49
N PRO A 32 6.59 0.58 -7.33
CA PRO A 32 5.49 0.19 -6.44
C PRO A 32 4.11 0.36 -7.07
N LEU A 33 3.94 1.30 -8.00
CA LEU A 33 2.70 1.42 -8.77
C LEU A 33 2.48 0.22 -9.69
N ILE A 34 3.53 -0.22 -10.40
CA ILE A 34 3.49 -1.38 -11.31
C ILE A 34 3.31 -2.68 -10.51
N GLU A 35 3.91 -2.79 -9.32
CA GLU A 35 3.71 -3.93 -8.41
C GLU A 35 2.23 -4.19 -8.12
N ALA A 36 1.42 -3.13 -7.99
CA ALA A 36 -0.01 -3.31 -7.75
C ALA A 36 -0.73 -4.08 -8.88
N PHE A 37 -0.20 -4.03 -10.11
CA PHE A 37 -0.69 -4.79 -11.26
C PHE A 37 -0.10 -6.19 -11.35
N LEU A 38 1.12 -6.36 -10.84
CA LEU A 38 1.96 -7.54 -11.05
C LEU A 38 2.39 -8.10 -9.68
N PRO A 39 1.57 -8.97 -9.06
CA PRO A 39 1.79 -9.47 -7.68
C PRO A 39 3.05 -10.32 -7.48
N PHE A 40 3.75 -10.69 -8.55
CA PHE A 40 5.01 -11.43 -8.44
C PHE A 40 6.21 -10.52 -8.11
N LEU A 41 6.03 -9.20 -8.18
CA LEU A 41 7.08 -8.25 -7.86
C LEU A 41 7.23 -8.11 -6.33
N PRO A 42 8.44 -8.21 -5.79
CA PRO A 42 8.66 -8.11 -4.35
C PRO A 42 8.57 -6.65 -3.87
N LEU A 43 7.39 -6.21 -3.45
CA LEU A 43 7.17 -4.86 -2.92
C LEU A 43 8.14 -4.49 -1.78
N VAL A 44 8.47 -5.47 -0.94
CA VAL A 44 9.44 -5.33 0.16
C VAL A 44 10.80 -4.89 -0.37
N ALA A 45 11.27 -5.45 -1.49
CA ALA A 45 12.56 -5.09 -2.07
C ALA A 45 12.56 -3.62 -2.54
N PHE A 46 11.47 -3.14 -3.14
CA PHE A 46 11.34 -1.74 -3.54
C PHE A 46 11.28 -0.80 -2.34
N ALA A 47 10.54 -1.15 -1.29
CA ALA A 47 10.47 -0.37 -0.07
C ALA A 47 11.84 -0.21 0.60
N VAL A 48 12.61 -1.30 0.68
CA VAL A 48 13.97 -1.32 1.22
C VAL A 48 14.94 -0.56 0.31
N ALA A 49 14.87 -0.77 -1.00
CA ALA A 49 15.70 -0.06 -1.99
C ALA A 49 15.49 1.45 -1.92
N ASN A 50 14.23 1.89 -1.91
CA ASN A 50 13.88 3.31 -1.83
C ASN A 50 14.30 3.91 -0.47
N ALA A 51 14.10 3.18 0.63
CA ALA A 51 14.54 3.62 1.96
C ALA A 51 16.06 3.77 2.06
N ASN A 52 16.83 2.87 1.45
CA ASN A 52 18.30 2.96 1.41
C ASN A 52 18.80 4.05 0.44
N ALA A 53 18.14 4.24 -0.70
CA ALA A 53 18.54 5.23 -1.70
C ALA A 53 18.22 6.68 -1.28
N PHE A 54 16.98 6.95 -0.88
CA PHE A 54 16.50 8.31 -0.59
C PHE A 54 16.46 8.62 0.92
N GLY A 55 16.70 7.62 1.77
CA GLY A 55 16.54 7.70 3.21
C GLY A 55 15.17 7.17 3.65
N LEU A 56 15.04 6.82 4.93
CA LEU A 56 13.85 6.15 5.48
C LEU A 56 12.56 6.86 5.09
N TRP A 57 12.51 8.17 5.30
CA TRP A 57 11.29 8.96 5.14
C TRP A 57 10.91 9.22 3.68
N GLU A 58 11.87 9.71 2.88
CA GLU A 58 11.64 9.99 1.46
C GLU A 58 11.38 8.68 0.69
N GLY A 59 12.17 7.64 0.98
CA GLY A 59 11.97 6.31 0.40
C GLY A 59 10.64 5.67 0.77
N PHE A 60 10.23 5.80 2.04
CA PHE A 60 8.91 5.36 2.50
C PHE A 60 7.79 6.11 1.76
N LEU A 61 7.86 7.44 1.70
CA LEU A 61 6.82 8.26 1.06
C LEU A 61 6.69 7.95 -0.43
N LEU A 62 7.81 7.86 -1.16
CA LEU A 62 7.82 7.52 -2.58
C LEU A 62 7.18 6.15 -2.82
N THR A 63 7.56 5.16 -2.00
CA THR A 63 6.99 3.81 -2.06
C THR A 63 5.51 3.79 -1.73
N TRP A 64 5.11 4.51 -0.68
CA TRP A 64 3.73 4.58 -0.22
C TRP A 64 2.80 5.25 -1.22
N ILE A 65 3.24 6.35 -1.83
CA ILE A 65 2.49 7.04 -2.90
C ILE A 65 2.33 6.10 -4.09
N GLY A 66 3.41 5.48 -4.56
CA GLY A 66 3.37 4.54 -5.69
C GLY A 66 2.44 3.36 -5.45
N ALA A 67 2.62 2.66 -4.33
CA ALA A 67 1.84 1.47 -3.98
C ALA A 67 0.35 1.80 -3.74
N SER A 68 0.06 2.94 -3.10
CA SER A 68 -1.31 3.38 -2.85
C SER A 68 -2.01 3.81 -4.14
N ALA A 69 -1.34 4.60 -4.98
CA ALA A 69 -1.85 5.03 -6.28
C ALA A 69 -2.13 3.82 -7.19
N GLY A 70 -1.17 2.88 -7.29
CA GLY A 70 -1.35 1.65 -8.05
C GLY A 70 -2.53 0.81 -7.55
N SER A 71 -2.70 0.69 -6.24
CA SER A 71 -3.81 -0.07 -5.65
C SER A 71 -5.17 0.54 -5.95
N ILE A 72 -5.29 1.87 -5.84
CA ILE A 72 -6.51 2.61 -6.18
C ILE A 72 -6.79 2.47 -7.67
N LEU A 73 -5.77 2.56 -8.52
CA LEU A 73 -5.92 2.42 -9.97
C LEU A 73 -6.42 1.03 -10.35
N VAL A 74 -5.80 -0.03 -9.81
CA VAL A 74 -6.23 -1.42 -10.02
C VAL A 74 -7.66 -1.62 -9.54
N PHE A 75 -8.00 -1.16 -8.34
CA PHE A 75 -9.36 -1.24 -7.82
C PHE A 75 -10.38 -0.56 -8.75
N LEU A 76 -10.09 0.65 -9.25
CA LEU A 76 -10.97 1.37 -10.17
C LEU A 76 -11.11 0.66 -11.52
N LEU A 77 -10.01 0.12 -12.06
CA LEU A 77 -10.02 -0.65 -13.29
C LEU A 77 -10.87 -1.91 -13.14
N ILE A 78 -10.68 -2.67 -12.06
CA ILE A 78 -11.47 -3.87 -11.78
C ILE A 78 -12.94 -3.51 -11.54
N ARG A 79 -13.25 -2.39 -10.89
CA ARG A 79 -14.64 -1.96 -10.72
C ARG A 79 -15.32 -1.60 -12.03
N LYS A 80 -14.58 -0.96 -12.95
CA LYS A 80 -15.09 -0.55 -14.26
C LYS A 80 -15.20 -1.72 -15.24
N PHE A 81 -14.23 -2.64 -15.20
CA PHE A 81 -14.08 -3.73 -16.17
C PHE A 81 -14.35 -5.13 -15.60
N GLY A 82 -14.76 -5.23 -14.33
CA GLY A 82 -15.00 -6.50 -13.62
C GLY A 82 -16.08 -7.39 -14.22
N GLN A 83 -16.90 -6.85 -15.13
CA GLN A 83 -17.88 -7.60 -15.90
C GLN A 83 -17.26 -8.39 -17.07
N MET A 84 -15.97 -8.20 -17.38
CA MET A 84 -15.27 -9.00 -18.39
C MET A 84 -15.26 -10.49 -17.99
N ARG A 85 -15.48 -11.38 -18.97
CA ARG A 85 -15.65 -12.83 -18.77
C ARG A 85 -14.59 -13.47 -17.85
N MET A 86 -13.33 -13.06 -17.96
CA MET A 86 -12.23 -13.61 -17.17
C MET A 86 -12.36 -13.29 -15.67
N LEU A 87 -12.67 -12.04 -15.32
CA LEU A 87 -12.87 -11.63 -13.93
C LEU A 87 -14.16 -12.20 -13.37
N ASN A 88 -15.20 -12.35 -14.20
CA ASN A 88 -16.46 -12.97 -13.81
C ASN A 88 -16.29 -14.46 -13.45
N PHE A 89 -15.34 -15.17 -14.08
CA PHE A 89 -15.00 -16.55 -13.71
C PHE A 89 -14.35 -16.61 -12.32
N ILE A 90 -13.43 -15.68 -12.02
CA ILE A 90 -12.77 -15.59 -10.70
C ILE A 90 -13.77 -15.25 -9.59
N SER A 91 -14.71 -14.33 -9.85
CA SER A 91 -15.79 -13.97 -8.93
C SER A 91 -16.73 -15.12 -8.57
N ARG A 92 -16.78 -16.18 -9.38
CA ARG A 92 -17.60 -17.37 -9.13
C ARG A 92 -16.94 -18.39 -8.21
N HIS A 93 -15.65 -18.23 -7.92
CA HIS A 93 -14.95 -19.16 -7.05
C HIS A 93 -15.42 -18.99 -5.58
N PRO A 94 -15.80 -20.08 -4.88
CA PRO A 94 -16.43 -20.00 -3.56
C PRO A 94 -15.56 -19.30 -2.50
N SER A 95 -14.23 -19.46 -2.57
CA SER A 95 -13.29 -18.76 -1.68
C SER A 95 -13.28 -17.25 -1.90
N ILE A 96 -13.37 -16.81 -3.16
CA ILE A 96 -13.40 -15.39 -3.53
C ILE A 96 -14.74 -14.78 -3.11
N GLN A 97 -15.86 -15.49 -3.30
CA GLN A 97 -17.17 -15.06 -2.83
C GLN A 97 -17.23 -14.87 -1.32
N LYS A 98 -16.68 -15.81 -0.54
CA LYS A 98 -16.60 -15.66 0.92
C LYS A 98 -15.80 -14.42 1.32
N LEU A 99 -14.68 -14.17 0.65
CA LEU A 99 -13.85 -12.99 0.93
C LEU A 99 -14.55 -11.69 0.52
N MET A 100 -15.22 -11.65 -0.64
CA MET A 100 -16.04 -10.53 -1.07
C MET A 100 -17.15 -10.22 -0.06
N LEU A 101 -17.90 -11.23 0.39
CA LEU A 101 -18.96 -11.05 1.40
C LEU A 101 -18.42 -10.57 2.75
N TRP A 102 -17.25 -11.05 3.17
CA TRP A 102 -16.61 -10.62 4.41
C TRP A 102 -16.17 -9.15 4.34
N VAL A 103 -15.58 -8.76 3.21
CA VAL A 103 -15.20 -7.38 2.90
C VAL A 103 -16.43 -6.48 2.78
N GLU A 104 -17.52 -6.93 2.14
CA GLU A 104 -18.75 -6.14 2.01
C GLU A 104 -19.44 -5.88 3.34
N LYS A 105 -19.50 -6.88 4.22
CA LYS A 105 -20.18 -6.76 5.52
C LYS A 105 -19.52 -5.77 6.48
N ARG A 106 -18.19 -5.61 6.41
CA ARG A 106 -17.44 -4.73 7.33
C ARG A 106 -16.69 -3.59 6.65
N GLY A 107 -16.69 -3.53 5.32
CA GLY A 107 -16.10 -2.47 4.50
C GLY A 107 -14.61 -2.26 4.77
N PHE A 108 -14.31 -1.20 5.53
CA PHE A 108 -12.95 -0.72 5.81
C PHE A 108 -12.10 -1.70 6.63
N GLY A 109 -12.64 -2.28 7.72
CA GLY A 109 -11.85 -3.04 8.70
C GLY A 109 -11.10 -4.24 8.11
N PRO A 110 -11.79 -5.16 7.40
CA PRO A 110 -11.16 -6.29 6.71
C PRO A 110 -10.03 -5.88 5.76
N LEU A 111 -10.26 -4.83 4.96
CA LEU A 111 -9.31 -4.35 3.96
C LEU A 111 -8.09 -3.73 4.61
N PHE A 112 -8.29 -2.96 5.67
CA PHE A 112 -7.20 -2.38 6.45
C PHE A 112 -6.30 -3.48 7.00
N ILE A 113 -6.88 -4.51 7.65
CA ILE A 113 -6.12 -5.63 8.20
C ILE A 113 -5.37 -6.35 7.08
N LEU A 114 -6.05 -6.73 5.99
CA LEU A 114 -5.42 -7.43 4.86
C LEU A 114 -4.25 -6.65 4.25
N LEU A 115 -4.40 -5.33 4.08
CA LEU A 115 -3.38 -4.46 3.48
C LEU A 115 -2.30 -4.00 4.46
N CYS A 116 -2.53 -4.15 5.76
CA CYS A 116 -1.55 -3.88 6.80
C CYS A 116 -0.52 -5.00 6.93
N PHE A 117 -0.91 -6.24 6.60
CA PHE A 117 -0.02 -7.39 6.67
C PHE A 117 0.90 -7.47 5.43
N PRO A 118 2.23 -7.53 5.61
CA PRO A 118 3.20 -7.55 4.50
C PRO A 118 3.21 -8.87 3.71
N PHE A 119 2.57 -9.92 4.24
CA PHE A 119 2.49 -11.23 3.60
C PHE A 119 1.30 -11.37 2.65
N THR A 120 0.36 -10.42 2.70
CA THR A 120 -0.84 -10.47 1.88
C THR A 120 -0.54 -9.89 0.50
N PRO A 121 -0.77 -10.63 -0.60
CA PRO A 121 -0.59 -10.08 -1.95
C PRO A 121 -1.55 -8.91 -2.19
N SER A 122 -0.98 -7.70 -2.27
CA SER A 122 -1.70 -6.44 -2.47
C SER A 122 -2.65 -6.52 -3.68
N ALA A 123 -2.17 -7.04 -4.81
CA ALA A 123 -2.97 -7.16 -6.04
C ALA A 123 -4.24 -8.02 -5.84
N ALA A 124 -4.14 -9.12 -5.10
CA ALA A 124 -5.30 -9.99 -4.84
C ALA A 124 -6.37 -9.25 -4.03
N VAL A 125 -5.96 -8.51 -2.99
CA VAL A 125 -6.87 -7.70 -2.18
C VAL A 125 -7.52 -6.60 -3.02
N ASN A 126 -6.73 -5.92 -3.86
CA ASN A 126 -7.23 -4.86 -4.75
C ASN A 126 -8.27 -5.38 -5.75
N VAL A 127 -8.05 -6.58 -6.31
CA VAL A 127 -8.99 -7.23 -7.23
C VAL A 127 -10.28 -7.63 -6.51
N VAL A 128 -10.17 -8.32 -5.37
CA VAL A 128 -11.35 -8.74 -4.59
C VAL A 128 -12.17 -7.54 -4.14
N ALA A 129 -11.50 -6.50 -3.66
CA ALA A 129 -12.11 -5.23 -3.32
C ALA A 129 -12.82 -4.60 -4.53
N GLY A 130 -12.18 -4.58 -5.71
CA GLY A 130 -12.75 -4.01 -6.94
C GLY A 130 -13.96 -4.76 -7.48
N LEU A 131 -14.05 -6.07 -7.23
CA LEU A 131 -15.19 -6.91 -7.58
C LEU A 131 -16.34 -6.81 -6.57
N SER A 132 -16.05 -6.34 -5.37
CA SER A 132 -17.03 -6.18 -4.29
C SER A 132 -17.81 -4.86 -4.38
N ARG A 133 -18.92 -4.75 -3.66
CA ARG A 133 -19.80 -3.57 -3.63
C ARG A 133 -19.32 -2.43 -2.73
N ILE A 134 -18.14 -2.52 -2.12
CA ILE A 134 -17.60 -1.48 -1.25
C ILE A 134 -17.47 -0.13 -1.98
N SER A 135 -17.48 0.98 -1.24
CA SER A 135 -17.27 2.30 -1.85
C SER A 135 -15.80 2.56 -2.18
N VAL A 136 -15.53 3.37 -3.21
CA VAL A 136 -14.17 3.81 -3.56
C VAL A 136 -13.49 4.47 -2.36
N TRP A 137 -14.23 5.29 -1.61
CA TRP A 137 -13.73 5.96 -0.41
C TRP A 137 -13.28 5.00 0.69
N GLN A 138 -14.07 3.97 1.00
CA GLN A 138 -13.70 2.98 2.00
C GLN A 138 -12.44 2.21 1.59
N PHE A 139 -12.33 1.84 0.31
CA PHE A 139 -11.14 1.17 -0.20
C PHE A 139 -9.92 2.10 -0.17
N SER A 140 -10.03 3.32 -0.68
CA SER A 140 -8.92 4.28 -0.70
C SER A 140 -8.40 4.57 0.71
N LEU A 141 -9.29 4.77 1.69
CA LEU A 141 -8.89 4.96 3.09
C LEU A 141 -8.18 3.72 3.64
N ALA A 142 -8.72 2.52 3.41
CA ALA A 142 -8.10 1.27 3.86
C ALA A 142 -6.75 1.02 3.19
N ALA A 143 -6.62 1.31 1.90
CA ALA A 143 -5.37 1.16 1.16
C ALA A 143 -4.31 2.16 1.62
N LEU A 144 -4.66 3.43 1.76
CA LEU A 144 -3.74 4.46 2.24
C LEU A 144 -3.25 4.15 3.66
N SER A 145 -4.17 3.86 4.59
CA SER A 145 -3.83 3.59 6.00
C SER A 145 -3.12 2.24 6.18
N GLY A 146 -3.63 1.16 5.59
CA GLY A 146 -3.04 -0.17 5.69
C GLY A 146 -1.63 -0.22 5.10
N LYS A 147 -1.46 0.31 3.88
CA LYS A 147 -0.13 0.37 3.25
C LYS A 147 0.83 1.31 3.96
N CYS A 148 0.33 2.39 4.57
CA CYS A 148 1.15 3.27 5.40
C CYS A 148 1.78 2.46 6.56
N VAL A 149 0.96 1.70 7.31
CA VAL A 149 1.46 0.89 8.42
C VAL A 149 2.40 -0.21 7.92
N MET A 150 1.99 -0.96 6.89
CA MET A 150 2.78 -2.04 6.31
C MET A 150 4.16 -1.57 5.84
N LEU A 151 4.20 -0.51 5.01
CA LEU A 151 5.44 0.01 4.45
C LEU A 151 6.29 0.70 5.51
N PHE A 152 5.69 1.30 6.53
CA PHE A 152 6.46 1.89 7.63
C PHE A 152 7.22 0.80 8.40
N ILE A 153 6.55 -0.31 8.71
CA ILE A 153 7.18 -1.48 9.36
C ILE A 153 8.31 -2.03 8.48
N ILE A 154 8.06 -2.24 7.19
CA ILE A 154 9.06 -2.76 6.24
C ILE A 154 10.26 -1.81 6.11
N SER A 155 10.01 -0.52 5.91
CA SER A 155 11.06 0.48 5.73
C SER A 155 11.86 0.66 7.02
N PHE A 156 11.22 0.59 8.19
CA PHE A 156 11.91 0.63 9.49
C PHE A 156 12.85 -0.56 9.66
N ILE A 157 12.34 -1.79 9.50
CA ILE A 157 13.14 -3.03 9.57
C ILE A 157 14.26 -3.03 8.52
N GLY A 158 13.99 -2.54 7.31
CA GLY A 158 14.94 -2.49 6.20
C GLY A 158 16.02 -1.41 6.31
N TYR A 159 15.84 -0.43 7.20
CA TYR A 159 16.76 0.70 7.38
C TYR A 159 17.56 0.63 8.68
N ASP A 160 17.13 -0.19 9.64
CA ASP A 160 17.66 -0.30 11.01
C ASP A 160 19.12 -0.78 11.14
N ILE A 161 19.85 -0.98 10.04
CA ILE A 161 21.29 -1.33 10.08
C ILE A 161 22.18 -0.18 9.62
N SER A 162 21.69 0.76 8.81
CA SER A 162 22.58 1.65 8.04
C SER A 162 22.51 3.12 8.45
N ALA A 163 21.42 3.58 9.08
CA ALA A 163 21.12 5.00 9.01
C ALA A 163 20.36 5.65 10.19
N LEU A 164 20.20 4.92 11.29
CA LEU A 164 20.02 5.54 12.61
C LEU A 164 21.22 6.41 13.03
N VAL A 165 22.38 6.24 12.40
CA VAL A 165 23.65 6.89 12.78
C VAL A 165 23.83 8.29 12.16
N LYS A 166 23.11 8.67 11.09
CA LYS A 166 23.49 9.85 10.29
C LYS A 166 22.74 11.17 10.52
N ASN A 167 21.45 11.23 10.90
CA ASN A 167 20.73 12.53 11.04
C ASN A 167 19.47 12.52 11.94
N PRO A 168 19.49 13.09 13.17
CA PRO A 168 18.37 13.06 14.13
C PRO A 168 17.20 14.04 13.87
N LEU A 169 17.39 15.10 13.07
CA LEU A 169 16.35 16.10 12.75
C LEU A 169 15.17 15.53 11.92
N ARG A 170 15.42 14.50 11.11
CA ARG A 170 14.39 13.83 10.30
C ARG A 170 13.40 13.04 11.15
N SER A 171 13.80 12.58 12.34
CA SER A 171 12.94 11.84 13.26
C SER A 171 11.85 12.72 13.89
N VAL A 172 12.13 14.00 14.14
CA VAL A 172 11.15 14.96 14.70
C VAL A 172 10.05 15.27 13.68
N PHE A 173 10.40 15.38 12.40
CA PHE A 173 9.42 15.60 11.34
C PHE A 173 8.52 14.37 11.12
N ALA A 174 9.06 13.16 11.28
CA ALA A 174 8.29 11.92 11.21
C ALA A 174 7.22 11.84 12.32
N VAL A 175 7.58 12.21 13.56
CA VAL A 175 6.60 12.29 14.67
C VAL A 175 5.49 13.30 14.38
N LEU A 176 5.83 14.43 13.76
CA LEU A 176 4.83 15.44 13.35
C LEU A 176 3.90 14.94 12.25
N VAL A 177 4.40 14.21 11.24
CA VAL A 177 3.55 13.67 10.18
C VAL A 177 2.69 12.51 10.69
N ILE A 178 3.21 11.65 11.58
CA ILE A 178 2.41 10.60 12.24
C ILE A 178 1.30 11.24 13.08
N ALA A 179 1.60 12.30 13.84
CA ALA A 179 0.60 13.05 14.59
C ALA A 179 -0.44 13.71 13.67
N LEU A 180 -0.03 14.25 12.52
CA LEU A 180 -0.93 14.83 11.52
C LEU A 180 -1.83 13.78 10.87
N LEU A 181 -1.28 12.61 10.51
CA LEU A 181 -2.05 11.50 9.93
C LEU A 181 -3.03 10.91 10.94
N TRP A 182 -2.62 10.77 12.21
CA TRP A 182 -3.52 10.39 13.31
C TRP A 182 -4.64 11.41 13.49
N TYR A 183 -4.31 12.70 13.46
CA TYR A 183 -5.27 13.79 13.57
C TYR A 183 -6.27 13.79 12.39
N VAL A 184 -5.79 13.63 11.16
CA VAL A 184 -6.64 13.57 9.95
C VAL A 184 -7.52 12.32 9.98
N GLY A 185 -6.97 11.15 10.35
CA GLY A 185 -7.72 9.92 10.53
C GLY A 185 -8.86 10.08 11.54
N LYS A 186 -8.55 10.65 12.72
CA LYS A 186 -9.52 10.93 13.78
C LYS A 186 -10.57 11.98 13.35
N ARG A 187 -10.19 12.97 12.55
CA ARG A 187 -11.11 13.99 12.04
C ARG A 187 -12.06 13.43 10.98
N VAL A 188 -11.60 12.49 10.15
CA VAL A 188 -12.41 11.79 9.16
C VAL A 188 -13.37 10.81 9.84
N GLU A 189 -12.92 10.12 10.88
CA GLU A 189 -13.76 9.25 11.73
C GLU A 189 -14.91 10.04 12.39
N ASN A 190 -14.62 11.22 12.96
CA ASN A 190 -15.65 12.09 13.53
C ASN A 190 -16.69 12.58 12.51
N ARG A 191 -16.33 12.73 11.22
CA ARG A 191 -17.27 13.13 10.17
C ARG A 191 -18.16 11.99 9.69
N LEU A 192 -17.67 10.75 9.76
CA LEU A 192 -18.42 9.54 9.39
C LEU A 192 -19.38 9.11 10.51
N ASN A 193 -18.97 9.25 11.78
CA ASN A 193 -19.82 8.89 12.92
C ASN A 193 -21.08 9.77 13.03
N ILE A 194 -20.99 11.07 12.70
CA ILE A 194 -22.13 12.01 12.71
C ILE A 194 -23.19 11.64 11.64
N ARG A 195 -22.81 11.03 10.51
CA ARG A 195 -23.76 10.65 9.45
C ARG A 195 -24.52 9.34 9.75
N MET A 196 -24.02 8.51 10.67
CA MET A 196 -24.72 7.30 11.10
C MET A 196 -25.79 7.61 12.15
N SER A 197 -25.52 8.46 13.14
CA SER A 197 -26.54 8.89 14.11
C SER A 197 -27.71 9.65 13.47
N GLN A 198 -27.49 10.45 12.42
CA GLN A 198 -28.59 11.15 11.72
C GLN A 198 -29.49 10.23 10.87
N ARG A 199 -29.05 9.01 10.54
CA ARG A 199 -29.90 8.01 9.87
C ARG A 199 -30.72 7.19 10.84
N GLU A 200 -30.26 7.02 12.07
CA GLU A 200 -31.05 6.41 13.16
C GLU A 200 -32.19 7.35 13.61
N ASP A 201 -31.95 8.66 13.71
CA ASP A 201 -33.00 9.63 14.09
C ASP A 201 -34.07 9.87 13.00
N LYS A 202 -33.75 9.64 11.71
CA LYS A 202 -34.71 9.84 10.59
C LYS A 202 -35.45 8.58 10.16
N GLY A 203 -35.10 7.41 10.69
CA GLY A 203 -35.80 6.15 10.45
C GLY A 203 -36.78 5.76 11.57
N GLY A 204 -36.89 6.59 12.62
CA GLY A 204 -37.68 6.34 13.82
C GLY A 204 -38.77 7.37 14.12
N SER A 205 -39.24 8.14 13.13
CA SER A 205 -40.43 8.98 13.25
C SER A 205 -41.28 8.90 11.99
#